data_AF-L9V4Y8-F1
#
_entry.id   AF-L9V4Y8-F1
#
_cell.length_a   1.000
_cell.length_b   1.000
_cell.length_c   1.000
_cell.angle_alpha   90.00
_cell.angle_beta   90.00
_cell.angle_gamma   90.00
#
_symmetry.space_group_name_H-M   'P 1'
#
loop_
_entity.id
_entity.type
_entity.pdbx_description
1 polymer ?
#
loop_
_entity_poly.entity_id
_entity_poly.type
_entity_poly.pdbx_seq_one_letter_code
_entity_poly.pdbx_strand_id
1 'polypeptide(L)' 'MSYDKIEVPEEGEKITLKEGSENELEVPDNPIIPIIHGDGVGSDVGPAAQKVLEAAAEETGREINWMRVYA' A
#
# COMPACT_ATOMS: atom_id res chain seq x y z
N MET A 1 3.74 -2.76 -15.70
CA MET A 1 3.05 -1.69 -16.46
C MET A 1 3.78 -0.40 -16.14
N SER A 2 3.99 0.49 -17.11
CA SER A 2 4.62 1.79 -16.86
C SER A 2 3.54 2.85 -16.70
N TYR A 3 3.69 3.75 -15.73
CA TYR A 3 2.83 4.91 -15.54
C TYR A 3 3.64 6.19 -15.79
N ASP A 4 3.01 7.23 -16.33
CA ASP A 4 3.71 8.49 -16.64
C ASP A 4 4.07 9.32 -15.39
N LYS A 5 3.36 9.10 -14.28
CA LYS A 5 3.39 9.94 -13.07
C LYS A 5 3.46 9.16 -11.76
N ILE A 6 3.56 7.84 -11.84
CA ILE A 6 3.52 6.95 -10.67
C ILE A 6 4.74 6.04 -10.75
N GLU A 7 5.49 6.00 -9.65
CA GLU A 7 6.56 5.03 -9.44
C GLU A 7 5.98 3.87 -8.66
N VAL A 8 5.88 2.71 -9.32
CA VAL A 8 5.48 1.47 -8.66
C VAL A 8 6.70 0.94 -7.92
N PRO A 9 6.59 0.59 -6.61
CA PRO A 9 7.66 -0.07 -5.90
C PRO A 9 8.16 -1.31 -6.67
N GLU A 10 9.49 -1.48 -6.74
CA GLU A 10 10.09 -2.65 -7.37
C GLU A 10 9.84 -3.92 -6.56
N GLU A 11 9.65 -3.76 -5.24
CA GLU A 11 9.34 -4.82 -4.28
C GLU A 11 7.84 -4.88 -3.98
N GLY A 12 7.39 -6.06 -3.58
CA GLY A 12 6.00 -6.32 -3.20
C GLY A 12 5.10 -6.83 -4.32
N GLU A 13 3.91 -7.27 -3.92
CA GLU A 13 2.96 -7.94 -4.80
C GLU A 13 1.58 -7.28 -4.79
N LYS A 14 0.86 -7.37 -5.91
CA LYS A 14 -0.46 -6.75 -6.06
C LYS A 14 -1.52 -7.59 -5.35
N ILE A 15 -2.42 -6.93 -4.60
CA ILE A 15 -3.64 -7.55 -4.09
C ILE A 15 -4.59 -7.89 -5.25
N THR A 16 -5.12 -9.12 -5.26
CA THR A 16 -6.03 -9.62 -6.30
C THR A 16 -7.39 -10.00 -5.71
N LEU A 17 -8.41 -10.08 -6.56
CA LEU A 17 -9.68 -10.71 -6.21
C LEU A 17 -9.50 -12.22 -6.33
N LYS A 18 -9.92 -12.98 -5.31
CA LYS A 18 -9.83 -14.43 -5.31
C LYS A 18 -10.65 -15.02 -6.46
N GLU A 19 -10.08 -16.00 -7.16
CA GLU A 19 -10.76 -16.63 -8.29
C GLU A 19 -12.12 -17.23 -7.87
N GLY A 20 -13.16 -16.91 -8.64
CA GLY A 20 -14.52 -17.40 -8.38
C GLY A 20 -15.24 -16.75 -7.19
N SER A 21 -14.66 -15.72 -6.58
CA SER A 21 -15.29 -14.92 -5.52
C SER A 21 -15.64 -13.52 -6.01
N GLU A 22 -16.73 -12.94 -5.49
CA GLU A 22 -17.11 -11.55 -5.78
C GLU A 22 -16.56 -10.55 -4.76
N ASN A 23 -16.20 -11.02 -3.54
CA ASN A 23 -15.91 -10.13 -2.40
C ASN A 23 -14.74 -10.59 -1.52
N GLU A 24 -14.00 -11.64 -1.90
CA GLU A 24 -12.84 -12.11 -1.15
C GLU A 24 -11.54 -11.71 -1.86
N LEU A 25 -10.60 -11.12 -1.12
CA LEU A 25 -9.31 -10.71 -1.63
C LEU A 25 -8.25 -11.77 -1.34
N GLU A 26 -7.36 -12.01 -2.30
CA GLU A 26 -6.08 -12.66 -2.08
C GLU A 26 -5.05 -11.57 -1.78
N VAL A 27 -4.58 -11.56 -0.54
CA VAL A 27 -3.64 -10.55 -0.03
C VAL A 27 -2.30 -11.25 0.25
N PRO A 28 -1.22 -10.91 -0.47
CA PRO A 28 0.11 -11.46 -0.20
C PRO A 28 0.65 -10.97 1.15
N ASP A 29 1.79 -11.49 1.59
CA ASP A 29 2.41 -11.07 2.86
C ASP A 29 3.19 -9.74 2.74
N ASN A 30 3.49 -9.29 1.52
CA ASN A 30 4.22 -8.07 1.18
C ASN A 30 3.45 -7.16 0.17
N PRO A 31 2.17 -6.81 0.41
CA PRO A 31 1.34 -6.14 -0.58
C PRO A 31 1.82 -4.73 -0.95
N ILE A 32 1.61 -4.36 -2.22
CA ILE A 32 1.73 -2.97 -2.68
C ILE A 32 0.46 -2.19 -2.34
N ILE A 33 0.57 -1.13 -1.55
CA ILE A 33 -0.55 -0.29 -1.09
C ILE A 33 -0.37 1.16 -1.59
N PRO A 34 -1.28 1.67 -2.44
CA PRO A 34 -1.27 3.08 -2.82
C PRO A 34 -1.62 3.97 -1.63
N ILE A 35 -0.91 5.10 -1.49
CA ILE A 35 -1.23 6.14 -0.50
C ILE A 35 -1.33 7.52 -1.13
N ILE A 36 -2.38 8.27 -0.75
CA ILE A 36 -2.55 9.71 -0.99
C ILE A 36 -2.57 10.40 0.37
N HIS A 37 -1.72 11.41 0.56
CA HIS A 37 -1.67 12.22 1.79
C HIS A 37 -2.74 13.31 1.75
N GLY A 38 -3.08 13.80 0.56
CA GLY A 38 -3.97 14.94 0.40
C GLY A 38 -3.30 16.25 0.82
N ASP A 39 -4.12 17.26 1.09
CA ASP A 39 -3.68 18.61 1.40
C ASP A 39 -3.69 18.89 2.92
N GLY A 40 -3.05 20.00 3.32
CA GLY A 40 -3.06 20.49 4.70
C GLY A 40 -2.44 19.48 5.68
N VAL A 41 -3.17 19.13 6.74
CA VAL A 41 -2.69 18.20 7.79
C VAL A 41 -2.36 16.81 7.27
N GLY A 42 -2.83 16.46 6.07
CA GLY A 42 -2.53 15.20 5.40
C GLY A 42 -1.04 14.89 5.25
N SER A 43 -0.21 15.93 5.04
CA SER A 43 1.25 15.79 4.98
C SER A 43 1.88 15.37 6.31
N ASP A 44 1.19 15.58 7.42
CA ASP A 44 1.65 15.23 8.76
C ASP A 44 1.11 13.87 9.19
N VAL A 45 -0.21 13.65 9.04
CA VAL A 45 -0.86 12.41 9.53
C VAL A 45 -0.62 11.21 8.64
N GLY A 46 -0.42 11.41 7.33
CA GLY A 46 -0.14 10.33 6.38
C GLY A 46 1.15 9.58 6.71
N PRO A 47 2.31 10.27 6.79
CA PRO A 47 3.57 9.64 7.20
C PRO A 47 3.53 9.05 8.61
N ALA A 48 2.75 9.63 9.53
CA ALA A 48 2.57 9.07 10.86
C ALA A 48 1.79 7.74 10.83
N ALA A 49 0.74 7.65 10.02
CA ALA A 49 -0.03 6.43 9.83
C ALA A 49 0.81 5.31 9.16
N GLN A 50 1.61 5.65 8.15
CA GLN A 50 2.51 4.69 7.50
C GLN A 50 3.43 4.01 8.52
N LYS A 51 4.13 4.80 9.35
CA LYS A 51 5.04 4.26 10.39
C LYS A 51 4.36 3.30 11.35
N VAL A 52 3.14 3.61 11.77
CA VAL A 52 2.38 2.75 12.71
C VAL A 52 1.95 1.46 12.03
N LEU A 53 1.47 1.54 10.79
CA LEU A 53 1.01 0.37 10.03
C LEU A 53 2.17 -0.53 9.61
N GLU A 54 3.31 0.04 9.22
CA GLU A 54 4.55 -0.70 8.93
C GLU A 54 5.00 -1.49 10.16
N ALA A 55 5.16 -0.82 11.31
CA ALA A 55 5.56 -1.50 12.54
C ALA A 55 4.58 -2.62 12.94
N ALA A 56 3.27 -2.39 12.78
CA ALA A 56 2.27 -3.42 13.06
C ALA A 56 2.36 -4.61 12.08
N ALA A 57 2.65 -4.37 10.80
CA ALA A 57 2.84 -5.43 9.82
C ALA A 57 4.09 -6.25 10.14
N GLU A 58 5.22 -5.59 10.43
CA GLU A 58 6.49 -6.22 10.79
C GLU A 58 6.34 -7.17 11.99
N GLU A 59 5.63 -6.75 13.04
CA GLU A 59 5.34 -7.57 14.23
C GLU A 59 4.51 -8.84 13.91
N THR A 60 3.83 -8.88 12.77
CA THR A 60 3.07 -10.04 12.29
C THR A 60 3.79 -10.85 11.21
N GLY A 61 5.06 -10.52 10.92
CA GLY A 61 5.84 -11.14 9.84
C GLY A 61 5.37 -10.76 8.44
N ARG A 62 4.77 -9.57 8.29
CA ARG A 62 4.29 -9.00 7.03
C ARG A 62 5.03 -7.71 6.71
N GLU A 63 4.95 -7.29 5.46
CA GLU A 63 5.54 -6.04 4.97
C GLU A 63 4.49 -5.21 4.24
N ILE A 64 4.69 -3.90 4.12
CA ILE A 64 3.84 -3.03 3.29
C ILE A 64 4.73 -2.27 2.32
N ASN A 65 4.47 -2.44 1.03
CA ASN A 65 5.18 -1.74 -0.03
C ASN A 65 4.36 -0.50 -0.45
N TRP A 66 4.67 0.65 0.14
CA TRP A 66 3.90 1.88 -0.13
C TRP A 66 4.17 2.44 -1.53
N MET A 67 3.11 2.63 -2.30
CA MET A 67 3.15 3.31 -3.59
C MET A 67 2.63 4.73 -3.44
N ARG A 68 3.55 5.70 -3.51
CA ARG A 68 3.21 7.13 -3.38
C ARG A 68 2.49 7.61 -4.63
N VAL A 69 1.26 8.10 -4.46
CA VAL A 69 0.46 8.71 -5.53
C VAL A 69 0.00 10.11 -5.16
N TYR A 70 -0.41 10.89 -6.16
CA TYR A 70 -0.85 12.27 -6.04
C TYR A 70 -2.19 12.45 -6.78
N ALA A 71 -3.06 13.31 -6.24
CA ALA A 71 -4.38 13.63 -6.77
C ALA A 71 -4.36 14.95 -7.53
#